data_AF-A0A1E3YQ34-F1
#
_entry.id   AF-A0A1E3YQ34-F1
#
_cell.length_a   1.000
_cell.length_b   1.000
_cell.length_c   1.000
_cell.angle_alpha   90.00
_cell.angle_beta   90.00
_cell.angle_gamma   90.00
#
_symmetry.space_group_name_H-M   'P 1'
#
loop_
_entity.id
_entity.type
_entity.pdbx_description
1 polymer ?
#
loop_
_entity_poly.entity_id
_entity_poly.type
_entity_poly.pdbx_seq_one_letter_code
_entity_poly.pdbx_strand_id
1 'polypeptide(L)'
;MQIASTTSTTGPVSPSSGSSDIAKLQKQLRELTEQLKGVASSDMDAKAKQQKAKLLQAQIQMVQAQITAIQRAQQQEQQRAQAAKAEGAAASAAQQQKAVSAKNQPAGLGNNVDTYA
;
A
#
# COMPACT_ATOMS: atom_id res chain seq x y z
N MET A 1 -38.02 9.88 -13.67
CA MET A 1 -36.62 9.42 -13.83
C MET A 1 -35.93 9.44 -12.47
N GLN A 2 -35.72 8.27 -11.87
CA GLN A 2 -34.79 8.05 -10.75
C GLN A 2 -33.97 6.83 -11.15
N ILE A 3 -32.66 6.99 -11.26
CA ILE A 3 -31.70 5.92 -11.51
C ILE A 3 -30.64 5.92 -10.42
N ALA A 4 -30.19 4.70 -10.10
CA ALA A 4 -29.03 4.33 -9.30
C ALA A 4 -29.20 4.32 -7.77
N SER A 5 -29.55 3.15 -7.26
CA SER A 5 -28.97 2.62 -6.02
C SER A 5 -28.54 1.18 -6.30
N THR A 6 -27.56 1.02 -7.20
CA THR A 6 -26.81 -0.23 -7.29
C THR A 6 -25.84 -0.24 -6.12
N THR A 7 -26.19 -1.02 -5.11
CA THR A 7 -25.32 -1.52 -4.06
C THR A 7 -23.96 -1.87 -4.65
N SER A 8 -23.02 -0.94 -4.54
CA SER A 8 -21.63 -1.22 -4.82
C SER A 8 -21.15 -2.02 -3.62
N THR A 9 -21.16 -3.34 -3.76
CA THR A 9 -20.40 -4.24 -2.91
C THR A 9 -18.95 -3.81 -3.01
N THR A 10 -18.53 -2.93 -2.11
CA THR A 10 -17.13 -2.70 -1.78
C THR A 10 -16.63 -3.95 -1.07
N GLY A 11 -16.49 -5.04 -1.83
CA GLY A 11 -15.56 -6.08 -1.46
C GLY A 11 -14.21 -5.39 -1.25
N PRO A 12 -13.49 -5.67 -0.15
CA PRO A 12 -12.20 -5.06 0.09
C PRO A 12 -11.28 -5.49 -1.06
N VAL A 13 -11.13 -4.61 -2.05
CA VAL A 13 -9.99 -4.67 -2.96
C VAL A 13 -8.79 -4.54 -2.04
N SER A 14 -8.15 -5.66 -1.76
CA SER A 14 -6.91 -5.72 -1.01
C SER A 14 -5.80 -5.54 -2.03
N PRO A 15 -5.21 -4.34 -2.20
CA PRO A 15 -3.97 -4.22 -2.94
C PRO A 15 -2.85 -4.71 -2.02
N SER A 16 -2.70 -6.02 -1.84
CA SER A 16 -1.52 -6.59 -1.16
C SER A 16 -0.68 -7.45 -2.11
N SER A 17 -0.77 -7.19 -3.42
CA SER A 17 0.04 -7.91 -4.41
C SER A 17 1.53 -7.58 -4.29
N GLY A 18 1.89 -6.36 -3.90
CA GLY A 18 3.30 -5.91 -3.92
C GLY A 18 4.23 -6.71 -3.00
N SER A 19 3.77 -7.17 -1.82
CA SER A 19 4.66 -7.86 -0.87
C SER A 19 5.08 -9.25 -1.38
N SER A 20 4.21 -9.91 -2.15
CA SER A 20 4.49 -11.22 -2.74
C SER A 20 5.51 -11.10 -3.88
N ASP A 21 5.47 -9.99 -4.62
CA ASP A 21 6.40 -9.74 -5.74
C ASP A 21 7.83 -9.50 -5.26
N ILE A 22 8.01 -8.74 -4.16
CA ILE A 22 9.35 -8.54 -3.56
C ILE A 22 9.97 -9.88 -3.12
N ALA A 23 9.20 -10.74 -2.46
CA ALA A 23 9.71 -12.02 -1.98
C ALA A 23 10.17 -12.94 -3.12
N LYS A 24 9.42 -12.95 -4.23
CA LYS A 24 9.80 -13.68 -5.46
C LYS A 24 11.09 -13.12 -6.07
N LEU A 25 11.18 -11.79 -6.22
CA LEU A 25 12.36 -11.13 -6.76
C LEU A 25 13.61 -11.35 -5.89
N GLN A 26 13.47 -11.30 -4.56
CA GLN A 26 14.56 -11.60 -3.62
C GLN A 26 15.04 -13.04 -3.74
N LYS A 27 14.12 -13.99 -3.94
CA LYS A 27 14.48 -15.40 -4.17
C LYS A 27 15.22 -15.57 -5.50
N GLN A 28 14.74 -14.95 -6.58
CA GLN A 28 15.42 -14.94 -7.87
C GLN A 28 16.82 -14.32 -7.78
N LEU A 29 17.00 -13.24 -7.01
CA LEU A 29 18.31 -12.62 -6.81
C LEU A 29 19.31 -13.56 -6.15
N ARG A 30 18.88 -14.29 -5.11
CA ARG A 30 19.73 -15.32 -4.46
C ARG A 30 20.07 -16.43 -5.44
N GLU A 31 19.08 -16.94 -6.17
CA GLU A 31 19.27 -18.02 -7.13
C GLU A 31 20.22 -17.63 -8.27
N LEU A 32 20.08 -16.42 -8.83
CA LEU A 32 21.00 -15.88 -9.84
C LEU A 32 22.42 -15.70 -9.28
N THR A 33 22.54 -15.30 -8.01
CA THR A 33 23.85 -15.16 -7.35
C THR A 33 24.52 -16.52 -7.12
N GLU A 34 23.75 -17.52 -6.70
CA GLU A 34 24.23 -18.91 -6.55
C GLU A 34 24.63 -19.50 -7.90
N GLN A 35 23.83 -19.27 -8.95
CA GLN A 35 24.17 -19.69 -10.32
C GLN A 35 25.46 -19.00 -10.80
N LEU A 36 25.66 -17.71 -10.52
CA LEU A 36 26.88 -17.00 -10.87
C LEU A 36 28.11 -17.60 -10.17
N LYS A 37 27.99 -17.96 -8.88
CA LYS A 37 29.05 -18.64 -8.12
C LYS A 37 29.31 -20.05 -8.68
N GLY A 38 28.26 -20.79 -9.04
CA GLY A 38 28.37 -22.10 -9.67
C GLY A 38 29.04 -22.02 -11.05
N VAL A 39 28.74 -21.00 -11.85
CA VAL A 39 29.38 -20.78 -13.16
C VAL A 39 30.88 -20.49 -12.99
N ALA A 40 31.26 -19.67 -12.00
CA ALA A 40 32.66 -19.42 -11.70
C ALA A 40 33.42 -20.70 -11.35
N SER A 41 32.78 -21.60 -10.60
CA SER A 41 33.36 -22.87 -10.14
C SER A 41 33.25 -24.04 -11.13
N SER A 42 32.44 -23.93 -12.19
CA SER A 42 32.23 -24.99 -13.18
C SER A 42 33.43 -25.15 -14.12
N ASP A 43 33.65 -26.30 -14.75
CA ASP A 43 34.74 -26.50 -15.74
C ASP A 43 34.40 -26.00 -17.16
N MET A 44 33.52 -25.01 -17.26
CA MET A 44 33.12 -24.41 -18.54
C MET A 44 34.26 -23.57 -19.15
N ASP A 45 34.24 -23.45 -20.47
CA ASP A 45 35.17 -22.62 -21.23
C ASP A 45 35.19 -21.16 -20.71
N ALA A 46 36.37 -20.53 -20.65
CA ALA A 46 36.54 -19.21 -20.05
C ALA A 46 35.64 -18.15 -20.71
N LYS A 47 35.48 -18.22 -22.04
CA LYS A 47 34.61 -17.31 -22.79
C LYS A 47 33.14 -17.52 -22.44
N ALA A 48 32.70 -18.78 -22.34
CA ALA A 48 31.34 -19.13 -21.96
C ALA A 48 31.02 -18.71 -20.52
N LYS A 49 31.95 -18.92 -19.58
CA LYS A 49 31.83 -18.43 -18.20
C LYS A 49 31.66 -16.93 -18.14
N GLN A 50 32.53 -16.19 -18.82
CA GLN A 50 32.51 -14.73 -18.79
C GLN A 50 31.21 -14.16 -19.36
N GLN A 51 30.71 -14.75 -20.45
CA GLN A 51 29.45 -14.34 -21.08
C GLN A 51 28.24 -14.65 -20.18
N LYS A 52 28.21 -15.84 -19.56
CA LYS A 52 27.14 -16.27 -18.66
C LYS A 52 27.15 -15.47 -17.35
N ALA A 53 28.32 -15.23 -16.76
CA ALA A 53 28.50 -14.39 -15.59
C ALA A 53 28.03 -12.95 -15.86
N LYS A 54 28.38 -12.37 -17.03
CA LYS A 54 27.94 -11.02 -17.40
C LYS A 54 26.41 -10.93 -17.54
N LEU A 55 25.79 -11.94 -18.13
CA LEU A 55 24.33 -12.01 -18.27
C LEU A 55 23.63 -12.15 -16.90
N LEU A 56 24.15 -13.03 -16.04
CA LEU A 56 23.68 -13.20 -14.65
C LEU A 56 23.83 -11.91 -13.86
N GLN A 57 24.96 -11.22 -13.97
CA GLN A 57 25.21 -9.96 -13.29
C GLN A 57 24.28 -8.83 -13.76
N ALA A 58 23.98 -8.77 -15.06
CA ALA A 58 22.99 -7.84 -15.60
C ALA A 58 21.58 -8.13 -15.07
N GLN A 59 21.18 -9.40 -14.99
CA GLN A 59 19.89 -9.77 -14.39
C GLN A 59 19.82 -9.43 -12.89
N ILE A 60 20.90 -9.67 -12.15
CA ILE A 60 20.98 -9.30 -10.72
C ILE A 60 20.76 -7.80 -10.54
N GLN A 61 21.41 -6.96 -11.36
CA GLN A 61 21.22 -5.50 -11.30
C GLN A 61 19.77 -5.10 -11.59
N MET A 62 19.14 -5.69 -12.63
CA MET A 62 17.74 -5.40 -12.94
C MET A 62 16.80 -5.80 -11.80
N VAL A 63 16.99 -7.00 -11.21
CA VAL A 63 16.16 -7.49 -10.11
C VAL A 63 16.35 -6.60 -8.87
N GLN A 64 17.57 -6.17 -8.57
CA GLN A 64 17.85 -5.28 -7.44
C GLN A 64 17.22 -3.89 -7.61
N ALA A 65 17.24 -3.35 -8.83
CA ALA A 65 16.54 -2.12 -9.18
C ALA A 65 15.02 -2.26 -9.03
N GLN A 66 14.43 -3.36 -9.51
CA GLN A 66 13.00 -3.64 -9.32
C GLN A 66 12.62 -3.76 -7.85
N ILE A 67 13.39 -4.49 -7.04
CA ILE A 67 13.13 -4.61 -5.60
C ILE A 67 13.11 -3.23 -4.95
N THR A 68 14.09 -2.39 -5.26
CA THR A 68 14.20 -1.04 -4.69
C THR A 68 13.01 -0.16 -5.10
N ALA A 69 12.61 -0.23 -6.37
CA ALA A 69 11.46 0.51 -6.88
C ALA A 69 10.15 0.08 -6.20
N ILE A 70 9.92 -1.23 -6.06
CA ILE A 70 8.71 -1.76 -5.40
C ILE A 70 8.73 -1.43 -3.91
N GLN A 71 9.88 -1.52 -3.25
CA GLN A 71 10.00 -1.19 -1.83
C GLN A 71 9.67 0.28 -1.55
N ARG A 72 10.14 1.20 -2.41
CA ARG A 72 9.73 2.62 -2.33
C ARG A 72 8.24 2.80 -2.58
N ALA A 73 7.69 2.14 -3.60
CA ALA A 73 6.26 2.21 -3.91
C ALA A 73 5.39 1.74 -2.72
N GLN A 74 5.79 0.64 -2.06
CA GLN A 74 5.08 0.14 -0.88
C GLN A 74 5.15 1.09 0.30
N GLN A 75 6.32 1.68 0.59
CA GLN A 75 6.43 2.67 1.67
C GLN A 75 5.55 3.90 1.40
N GLN A 76 5.46 4.33 0.14
CA GLN A 76 4.61 5.45 -0.24
C GLN A 76 3.12 5.08 -0.13
N GLU A 77 2.73 3.88 -0.56
CA GLU A 77 1.36 3.38 -0.45
C GLU A 77 0.94 3.22 1.02
N GLN A 78 1.81 2.70 1.89
CA GLN A 78 1.52 2.58 3.32
C GLN A 78 1.33 3.94 4.00
N GLN A 79 2.12 4.95 3.61
CA GLN A 79 1.93 6.32 4.10
C GLN A 79 0.60 6.91 3.61
N ARG A 80 0.29 6.72 2.33
CA ARG A 80 -0.97 7.21 1.72
C ARG A 80 -2.19 6.52 2.32
N ALA A 81 -2.10 5.22 2.60
CA ALA A 81 -3.15 4.45 3.25
C ALA A 81 -3.39 4.90 4.70
N GLN A 82 -2.33 5.20 5.46
CA GLN A 82 -2.45 5.74 6.82
C GLN A 82 -3.08 7.14 6.83
N ALA A 83 -2.68 8.02 5.91
CA ALA A 83 -3.26 9.35 5.76
C ALA A 83 -4.76 9.28 5.41
N ALA A 84 -5.14 8.44 4.43
CA ALA A 84 -6.54 8.24 4.05
C ALA A 84 -7.39 7.65 5.19
N LYS A 85 -6.81 6.79 6.03
CA LYS A 85 -7.51 6.19 7.18
C LYS A 85 -7.74 7.20 8.31
N ALA A 86 -6.84 8.18 8.48
CA ALA A 86 -7.03 9.28 9.43
C ALA A 86 -8.13 10.26 8.97
N GLU A 87 -8.19 10.56 7.67
CA GLU A 87 -9.17 11.50 7.11
C GLU A 87 -10.60 10.91 7.08
N GLY A 88 -10.73 9.60 6.79
CA GLY A 88 -12.03 8.89 6.86
C GLY A 88 -12.59 8.74 8.29
N ALA A 89 -11.73 8.70 9.31
CA ALA A 89 -12.14 8.65 10.71
C ALA A 89 -12.67 10.01 11.21
N ALA A 90 -12.08 11.12 10.75
CA ALA A 90 -12.53 12.47 11.08
C ALA A 90 -13.91 12.79 10.48
N ALA A 91 -14.17 12.37 9.23
CA ALA A 91 -15.48 12.54 8.58
C ALA A 91 -16.60 11.75 9.28
N SER A 92 -16.30 10.54 9.78
CA SER A 92 -17.28 9.71 10.51
C SER A 92 -17.60 10.24 11.92
N ALA A 93 -16.64 10.89 12.58
CA ALA A 93 -16.84 11.51 13.89
C ALA A 93 -17.70 12.80 13.82
N ALA A 94 -17.52 13.61 12.77
CA ALA A 94 -18.31 14.83 12.56
C ALA A 94 -19.79 14.54 12.26
N GLN A 95 -20.10 13.43 11.59
CA GLN A 95 -21.48 13.05 11.24
C GLN A 95 -22.26 12.47 12.43
N GLN A 96 -21.57 11.85 13.40
CA GLN A 96 -22.19 11.34 14.64
C GLN A 96 -22.52 12.46 15.64
N GLN A 97 -21.73 13.54 15.68
CA GLN A 97 -22.02 14.70 16.55
C GLN A 97 -23.22 15.53 16.06
N LYS A 98 -23.52 15.53 14.76
CA LYS A 98 -24.71 16.19 14.19
C LYS A 98 -25.97 15.29 14.23
N ALA A 99 -25.92 14.07 14.75
CA ALA A 99 -27.13 13.25 14.96
C ALA A 99 -27.62 13.27 16.42
N VAL A 100 -26.71 13.47 17.38
CA VAL A 100 -27.04 13.46 18.82
C VAL A 100 -27.68 14.77 19.30
N SER A 101 -27.39 15.92 18.67
CA SER A 101 -27.96 17.22 19.08
C SER A 101 -29.40 17.46 18.61
N ALA A 102 -29.92 16.65 17.68
CA ALA A 102 -31.27 16.83 17.13
C ALA A 102 -32.36 15.99 17.82
N LYS A 103 -31.99 15.03 18.69
CA LYS A 103 -32.94 14.09 19.30
C LYS A 103 -33.27 14.37 20.78
N ASN A 104 -32.64 15.38 21.39
CA ASN A 104 -32.83 15.69 22.82
C ASN A 104 -33.23 17.14 23.11
N GLN A 105 -34.00 17.79 22.22
CA GLN A 105 -34.74 18.99 22.58
C GLN A 105 -36.21 18.62 22.88
N PRO A 106 -36.57 18.38 24.15
CA PRO A 106 -37.98 18.48 24.55
C PRO A 106 -38.41 19.94 24.43
N ALA A 107 -39.57 20.15 23.82
CA ALA A 107 -40.27 21.42 23.81
C ALA A 107 -40.48 21.91 25.25
N GLY A 108 -39.68 22.89 25.67
CA GLY A 108 -39.74 23.50 26.99
C GLY A 108 -39.62 25.00 26.86
N LEU A 109 -40.76 25.68 26.81
CA LEU A 109 -40.87 27.11 27.05
C LEU A 109 -40.30 27.40 28.45
N GLY A 110 -39.24 28.20 28.54
CA GLY A 110 -38.62 28.52 29.81
C GLY A 110 -37.62 29.66 29.71
N ASN A 111 -38.08 30.86 30.06
CA ASN A 111 -37.35 32.09 30.35
C ASN A 111 -35.86 31.91 30.66
N ASN A 112 -35.01 32.73 30.03
CA ASN A 112 -33.96 33.48 30.71
C ASN A 112 -33.70 34.77 29.93
N VAL A 113 -34.46 35.80 30.28
CA VAL A 113 -34.08 37.20 30.10
C VAL A 113 -33.09 37.60 31.20
N ASP A 114 -32.16 38.47 30.83
CA ASP A 114 -31.49 39.49 31.64
C ASP A 114 -30.10 39.27 32.29
N THR A 115 -29.37 40.39 32.33
CA THR A 115 -28.02 40.67 32.88
C THR A 115 -26.84 40.32 31.93
N TYR A 116 -26.02 41.26 31.42
CA TYR A 116 -25.32 42.35 32.12
C TYR A 116 -25.12 43.62 31.26
N ALA A 117 -25.07 44.73 32.00
CA ALA A 117 -24.77 46.12 31.62
C ALA A 117 -23.36 46.35 31.05
#